data_AF-A0A916XGR7-F1
#
_entry.id   AF-A0A916XGR7-F1
#
_cell.length_a   1.000
_cell.length_b   1.000
_cell.length_c   1.000
_cell.angle_alpha   90.00
_cell.angle_beta   90.00
_cell.angle_gamma   90.00
#
_symmetry.space_group_name_H-M   'P 1'
#
loop_
_entity.id
_entity.type
_entity.pdbx_description
1 polymer ?
#
loop_
_entity_poly.entity_id
_entity_poly.type
_entity_poly.pdbx_seq_one_letter_code
_entity_poly.pdbx_strand_id
1 'polypeptide(L)'
;MFSLPFKKNKDINAVYEEKRFLIGEEEAFFGRLRRALPNCYIFPKIDLVSLLEPGSTDPKVRLAELAQLDGKKVDFGVFDASLGLLCVIELCVKDETGAYASNKKLFETAGIKTIRWDKNALPTFEQILRILAPFSTIAAPKPDVAASTIMRTQFEENRTTDTVQAIYQSLPTPSNIEALSILAIEKLTPDQAIKKAFPHVWERICLFCNEPQHLKRYLASLSLQDRGVERVGFPREVLREISAIQAENERYIQRAVPRTTWHNSFINR
;
A
#
# COMPACT_ATOMS: atom_id res chain seq x y z
N MET A 1 -16.79 -35.99 -26.55
CA MET A 1 -15.87 -35.75 -25.42
C MET A 1 -14.54 -35.32 -26.02
N PHE A 2 -14.18 -34.03 -25.96
CA PHE A 2 -12.87 -33.55 -26.40
C PHE A 2 -12.16 -32.93 -25.21
N SER A 3 -11.35 -33.74 -24.53
CA SER A 3 -10.42 -33.28 -23.49
C SER A 3 -9.25 -32.59 -24.19
N LEU A 4 -9.15 -31.27 -24.04
CA LEU A 4 -7.92 -30.54 -24.35
C LEU A 4 -6.77 -31.13 -23.51
N PRO A 5 -5.63 -31.51 -24.12
CA PRO A 5 -4.51 -32.00 -23.36
C PRO A 5 -3.94 -30.84 -22.53
N PHE A 6 -4.02 -30.96 -21.20
CA PHE A 6 -3.26 -30.15 -20.26
C PHE A 6 -1.78 -30.22 -20.65
N LYS A 7 -1.26 -29.16 -21.28
CA LYS A 7 0.18 -28.95 -21.37
C LYS A 7 0.69 -28.88 -19.94
N LYS A 8 1.40 -29.91 -19.49
CA LYS A 8 2.19 -29.86 -18.25
C LYS A 8 3.06 -28.61 -18.36
N ASN A 9 2.84 -27.63 -17.48
CA ASN A 9 3.77 -26.54 -17.27
C ASN A 9 5.09 -27.19 -16.86
N LYS A 10 6.01 -27.32 -17.81
CA LYS A 10 7.41 -27.59 -17.49
C LYS A 10 7.81 -26.43 -16.59
N ASP A 11 8.23 -26.69 -15.37
CA ASP A 11 8.82 -25.66 -14.52
C ASP A 11 10.07 -25.16 -15.24
N ILE A 12 9.88 -24.11 -16.03
CA ILE A 12 10.96 -23.38 -16.65
C ILE A 12 11.59 -22.68 -15.45
N ASN A 13 12.70 -23.23 -14.95
CA ASN A 13 13.61 -22.51 -14.07
C ASN A 13 14.24 -21.37 -14.90
N ALA A 14 13.41 -20.38 -15.20
CA ALA A 14 13.79 -19.20 -15.94
C ALA A 14 14.62 -18.33 -14.99
N VAL A 15 15.85 -18.07 -15.39
CA VAL A 15 16.70 -17.07 -14.75
C VAL A 15 16.24 -15.72 -15.29
N TYR A 16 15.75 -14.86 -14.40
CA TYR A 16 15.34 -13.50 -14.72
C TYR A 16 16.41 -12.52 -14.25
N GLU A 17 16.68 -11.51 -15.06
CA GLU A 17 17.59 -10.42 -14.75
C GLU A 17 16.83 -9.11 -14.63
N GLU A 18 17.33 -8.20 -13.79
CA GLU A 18 16.81 -6.85 -13.72
C GLU A 18 17.07 -6.12 -15.04
N LYS A 19 16.04 -5.48 -15.57
CA LYS A 19 16.14 -4.66 -16.79
C LYS A 19 15.81 -3.21 -16.47
N ARG A 20 16.71 -2.31 -16.85
CA ARG A 20 16.43 -0.86 -16.78
C ARG A 20 15.20 -0.54 -17.62
N PHE A 21 14.27 0.16 -17.00
CA PHE A 21 12.94 0.40 -17.56
C PHE A 21 12.96 1.43 -18.71
N LEU A 22 13.70 2.53 -18.55
CA LEU A 22 14.00 3.54 -19.58
C LEU A 22 15.51 3.63 -19.75
N ILE A 23 15.98 3.82 -20.98
CA ILE A 23 17.42 3.84 -21.30
C ILE A 23 17.71 4.94 -22.32
N GLY A 24 18.83 5.64 -22.15
CA GLY A 24 19.38 6.56 -23.15
C GLY A 24 18.47 7.77 -23.41
N GLU A 25 18.10 7.97 -24.67
CA GLU A 25 17.31 9.13 -25.09
C GLU A 25 15.88 9.13 -24.52
N GLU A 26 15.31 7.96 -24.26
CA GLU A 26 13.98 7.81 -23.63
C GLU A 26 13.99 8.33 -22.19
N GLU A 27 15.06 8.03 -21.44
CA GLU A 27 15.26 8.52 -20.07
C GLU A 27 15.46 10.04 -20.05
N ALA A 28 16.28 10.57 -20.96
CA ALA A 28 16.48 12.00 -21.10
C ALA A 28 15.18 12.75 -21.46
N PHE A 29 14.39 12.18 -22.37
CA PHE A 29 13.10 12.73 -22.77
C PHE A 29 12.07 12.69 -21.64
N PHE A 30 11.98 11.60 -20.89
CA PHE A 30 11.16 11.51 -19.69
C PHE A 30 11.55 12.58 -18.66
N GLY A 31 12.86 12.82 -18.47
CA GLY A 31 13.36 13.92 -17.64
C GLY A 31 12.89 15.30 -18.12
N ARG A 32 12.87 15.54 -19.44
CA ARG A 32 12.34 16.79 -20.03
C ARG A 32 10.84 16.93 -19.79
N LEU A 33 10.06 15.85 -19.96
CA LEU A 33 8.62 15.85 -19.70
C LEU A 33 8.31 16.19 -18.24
N ARG A 34 8.99 15.54 -17.29
CA ARG A 34 8.81 15.81 -15.85
C ARG A 34 9.11 17.26 -15.48
N ARG A 35 10.13 17.86 -16.11
CA ARG A 35 10.46 19.28 -15.89
C ARG A 35 9.41 20.21 -16.48
N ALA A 36 8.85 19.85 -17.64
CA ALA A 36 7.86 20.67 -18.34
C ALA A 36 6.46 20.58 -17.69
N LEU A 37 6.17 19.46 -17.05
CA LEU A 37 4.88 19.15 -16.43
C LEU A 37 5.07 18.75 -14.96
N PRO A 38 5.44 19.69 -14.07
CA PRO A 38 5.71 19.39 -12.67
C PRO A 38 4.46 18.92 -11.90
N ASN A 39 3.26 19.27 -12.38
CA ASN A 39 1.98 19.02 -11.71
C ASN A 39 1.22 17.82 -12.29
N CYS A 40 1.79 17.11 -13.26
CA CYS A 40 1.15 15.97 -13.90
C CYS A 40 1.85 14.66 -13.51
N TYR A 41 1.09 13.57 -13.50
CA TYR A 41 1.67 12.24 -13.47
C TYR A 41 1.98 11.78 -14.89
N ILE A 42 3.18 11.22 -15.08
CA ILE A 42 3.63 10.70 -16.37
C ILE A 42 3.95 9.23 -16.18
N PHE A 43 3.23 8.37 -16.89
CA PHE A 43 3.46 6.93 -16.88
C PHE A 43 4.00 6.50 -18.25
N PRO A 44 5.21 5.92 -18.32
CA PRO A 44 5.74 5.39 -19.57
C PRO A 44 5.23 3.97 -19.86
N LYS A 45 5.26 3.56 -21.13
CA LYS A 45 4.98 2.20 -21.62
C LYS A 45 3.64 1.62 -21.17
N ILE A 46 2.58 2.41 -21.29
CA ILE A 46 1.23 2.02 -20.84
C ILE A 46 0.59 1.13 -21.90
N ASP A 47 0.03 0.00 -21.46
CA ASP A 47 -0.77 -0.88 -22.31
C ASP A 47 -2.07 -0.20 -22.76
N LEU A 48 -2.43 -0.35 -24.03
CA LEU A 48 -3.64 0.26 -24.59
C LEU A 48 -4.91 -0.25 -23.93
N VAL A 49 -4.90 -1.51 -23.48
CA VAL A 49 -6.01 -2.14 -22.73
C VAL A 49 -6.31 -1.40 -21.42
N SER A 50 -5.33 -0.69 -20.85
CA SER A 50 -5.51 0.11 -19.63
C SER A 50 -6.08 1.51 -19.90
N LEU A 51 -6.11 1.96 -21.16
CA LEU A 51 -6.54 3.30 -21.55
C LEU A 51 -7.83 3.30 -22.37
N LEU A 52 -8.15 2.19 -23.02
CA LEU A 52 -9.23 2.09 -23.99
C LEU A 52 -10.15 0.93 -23.64
N GLU A 53 -11.45 1.20 -23.69
CA GLU A 53 -12.47 0.16 -23.67
C GLU A 53 -13.19 0.08 -25.02
N PRO A 54 -13.52 -1.13 -25.49
CA PRO A 54 -14.33 -1.27 -26.69
C PRO A 54 -15.76 -0.76 -26.44
N GLY A 55 -16.29 0.01 -27.38
CA GLY A 55 -17.65 0.55 -27.31
C GLY A 55 -18.75 -0.47 -27.62
N SER A 56 -18.39 -1.64 -28.17
CA SER A 56 -19.34 -2.68 -28.55
C SER A 56 -19.97 -3.35 -27.33
N THR A 57 -21.29 -3.51 -27.33
CA THR A 57 -22.05 -4.21 -26.29
C THR A 57 -22.12 -5.73 -26.52
N ASP A 58 -21.89 -6.20 -27.76
CA ASP A 58 -21.85 -7.63 -28.06
C ASP A 58 -20.57 -8.25 -27.47
N PRO A 59 -20.67 -9.26 -26.58
CA PRO A 59 -19.52 -9.87 -25.93
C PRO A 59 -18.52 -10.50 -26.91
N LYS A 60 -18.96 -11.03 -28.05
CA LYS A 60 -18.04 -11.65 -29.03
C LYS A 60 -17.21 -10.59 -29.75
N VAL A 61 -17.87 -9.50 -30.15
CA VAL A 61 -17.21 -8.36 -30.81
C VAL A 61 -16.28 -7.66 -29.83
N ARG A 62 -16.72 -7.44 -28.58
CA ARG A 62 -15.92 -6.84 -27.51
C ARG A 62 -14.64 -7.64 -27.24
N LEU A 63 -14.71 -8.97 -27.20
CA LEU A 63 -13.51 -9.82 -27.03
C LEU A 63 -12.55 -9.69 -28.21
N ALA A 64 -13.06 -9.66 -29.43
CA ALA A 64 -12.23 -9.47 -30.62
C ALA A 64 -11.55 -8.09 -30.64
N GLU A 65 -12.26 -7.04 -30.22
CA GLU A 65 -11.73 -5.67 -30.10
C GLU A 65 -10.67 -5.58 -28.98
N LEU A 66 -10.89 -6.19 -27.82
CA LEU A 66 -9.87 -6.28 -26.76
C LEU A 66 -8.61 -7.00 -27.23
N ALA A 67 -8.76 -8.10 -27.98
CA ALA A 67 -7.63 -8.81 -28.56
C ALA A 67 -6.85 -7.96 -29.57
N GLN A 68 -7.47 -6.96 -30.22
CA GLN A 68 -6.76 -6.01 -31.09
C GLN A 68 -5.93 -4.98 -30.32
N LEU A 69 -6.26 -4.73 -29.05
CA LEU A 69 -5.52 -3.83 -28.16
C LEU A 69 -4.40 -4.55 -27.42
N ASP A 70 -4.52 -5.87 -27.26
CA ASP A 70 -3.55 -6.68 -26.54
C ASP A 70 -2.13 -6.58 -27.15
N GLY A 71 -1.14 -6.45 -26.28
CA GLY A 71 0.26 -6.23 -26.66
C GLY A 71 0.61 -4.86 -27.25
N LYS A 72 -0.36 -3.96 -27.50
CA LYS A 72 -0.08 -2.58 -27.94
C LYS A 72 0.16 -1.67 -26.75
N LYS A 73 1.15 -0.80 -26.87
CA LYS A 73 1.51 0.20 -25.85
C LYS A 73 1.60 1.59 -26.44
N VAL A 74 1.42 2.59 -25.58
CA VAL A 74 1.81 3.96 -25.85
C VAL A 74 3.07 4.33 -25.06
N ASP A 75 3.93 5.17 -25.63
CA ASP A 75 5.22 5.50 -25.03
C ASP A 75 5.05 6.23 -23.71
N PHE A 76 4.16 7.23 -23.65
CA PHE A 76 3.82 7.92 -22.39
C PHE A 76 2.35 8.32 -22.33
N GLY A 77 1.74 8.20 -21.15
CA GLY A 77 0.47 8.85 -20.81
C GLY A 77 0.69 9.95 -19.78
N VAL A 78 0.01 11.07 -19.97
CA VAL A 78 0.05 12.24 -19.08
C VAL A 78 -1.30 12.37 -18.40
N PHE A 79 -1.28 12.45 -17.08
CA PHE A 79 -2.47 12.45 -16.23
C PHE A 79 -2.46 13.65 -15.29
N ASP A 80 -3.65 14.11 -14.92
CA ASP A 80 -3.83 15.11 -13.88
C ASP A 80 -3.69 14.51 -12.47
N ALA A 81 -3.86 15.36 -11.45
CA ALA A 81 -3.82 14.99 -10.04
C ALA A 81 -4.85 13.92 -9.64
N SER A 82 -5.98 13.82 -10.35
CA SER A 82 -7.05 12.84 -10.12
C SER A 82 -6.87 11.55 -10.91
N LEU A 83 -5.74 11.39 -11.59
CA LEU A 83 -5.47 10.30 -12.56
C LEU A 83 -6.42 10.31 -13.76
N GLY A 84 -6.95 11.48 -14.12
CA GLY A 84 -7.64 11.71 -15.38
C GLY A 84 -6.62 11.82 -16.53
N LEU A 85 -6.83 11.08 -17.62
CA LEU A 85 -5.95 11.11 -18.78
C LEU A 85 -6.09 12.43 -19.55
N LEU A 86 -5.01 13.21 -19.61
CA LEU A 86 -4.96 14.50 -20.32
C LEU A 86 -4.57 14.32 -21.80
N CYS A 87 -3.51 13.55 -22.03
CA CYS A 87 -3.06 13.20 -23.36
C CYS A 87 -2.13 12.00 -23.34
N VAL A 88 -1.97 11.39 -24.51
CA VAL A 88 -0.97 10.35 -24.76
C VAL A 88 0.10 10.87 -25.71
N ILE A 89 1.34 10.42 -25.53
CA ILE A 89 2.49 10.77 -26.36
C ILE A 89 2.97 9.51 -27.07
N GLU A 90 3.02 9.55 -28.40
CA GLU A 90 3.62 8.50 -29.24
C GLU A 90 4.96 8.98 -29.83
N LEU A 91 6.02 8.21 -29.60
CA LEU A 91 7.34 8.38 -30.20
C LEU A 91 7.42 7.51 -31.46
N CYS A 92 7.25 8.16 -32.62
CA CYS A 92 7.11 7.45 -33.87
C CYS A 92 8.45 7.39 -34.62
N VAL A 93 8.72 6.26 -35.26
CA VAL A 93 9.80 6.12 -36.24
C VAL A 93 9.13 6.09 -37.61
N LYS A 94 9.61 6.90 -38.56
CA LYS A 94 9.16 6.82 -39.95
C LYS A 94 9.59 5.46 -40.51
N ASP A 95 8.67 4.71 -41.09
CA ASP A 95 9.03 3.53 -41.87
C ASP A 95 9.65 3.93 -43.23
N GLU A 96 10.16 2.96 -43.98
CA GLU A 96 10.78 3.19 -45.31
C GLU A 96 9.82 3.81 -46.33
N THR A 97 8.50 3.71 -46.10
CA THR A 97 7.44 4.35 -46.89
C THR A 97 7.05 5.75 -46.38
N GLY A 98 7.66 6.22 -45.28
CA GLY A 98 7.34 7.48 -44.63
C GLY A 98 6.04 7.47 -43.83
N ALA A 99 5.40 6.31 -43.69
CA ALA A 99 4.22 6.12 -42.88
C ALA A 99 4.61 5.82 -41.41
N TYR A 100 3.64 6.00 -40.52
CA TYR A 100 3.82 5.76 -39.10
C TYR A 100 2.87 4.67 -38.64
N ALA A 101 3.39 3.62 -38.00
CA ALA A 101 2.56 2.73 -37.18
C ALA A 101 1.81 3.61 -36.16
N SER A 102 0.48 3.64 -36.23
CA SER A 102 -0.30 4.62 -35.51
C SER A 102 -1.57 4.04 -34.92
N ASN A 103 -1.76 4.29 -33.63
CA ASN A 103 -3.02 4.02 -32.94
C ASN A 103 -3.98 5.21 -33.05
N LYS A 104 -3.70 6.18 -33.93
CA LYS A 104 -4.45 7.44 -34.07
C LYS A 104 -5.96 7.21 -34.18
N LYS A 105 -6.40 6.29 -35.01
CA LYS A 105 -7.84 5.99 -35.18
C LYS A 105 -8.50 5.52 -33.87
N LEU A 106 -7.78 4.76 -33.05
CA LEU A 106 -8.28 4.26 -31.77
C LEU A 106 -8.44 5.42 -30.77
N PHE A 107 -7.42 6.26 -30.63
CA PHE A 107 -7.46 7.41 -29.73
C PHE A 107 -8.45 8.48 -30.19
N GLU A 108 -8.56 8.74 -31.51
CA GLU A 108 -9.55 9.66 -32.06
C GLU A 108 -10.98 9.21 -31.75
N THR A 109 -11.27 7.92 -31.90
CA THR A 109 -12.58 7.36 -31.57
C THR A 109 -12.90 7.48 -30.08
N ALA A 110 -11.88 7.36 -29.23
CA ALA A 110 -12.02 7.51 -27.78
C ALA A 110 -11.98 8.97 -27.29
N GLY A 111 -11.80 9.96 -28.18
CA GLY A 111 -11.68 11.38 -27.79
C GLY A 111 -10.38 11.70 -27.03
N ILE A 112 -9.37 10.84 -27.10
CA ILE A 112 -8.10 11.02 -26.39
C ILE A 112 -7.16 11.88 -27.22
N LYS A 113 -6.64 12.95 -26.61
CA LYS A 113 -5.64 13.81 -27.27
C LYS A 113 -4.32 13.06 -27.44
N THR A 114 -3.88 12.91 -28.68
CA THR A 114 -2.59 12.29 -29.02
C THR A 114 -1.58 13.34 -29.48
N ILE A 115 -0.38 13.30 -28.91
CA ILE A 115 0.76 14.13 -29.30
C ILE A 115 1.83 13.19 -29.87
N ARG A 116 2.38 13.54 -31.03
CA ARG A 116 3.33 12.67 -31.73
C ARG A 116 4.62 13.41 -31.96
N TRP A 117 5.72 12.74 -31.64
CA TRP A 117 7.06 13.24 -31.91
C TRP A 117 7.89 12.18 -32.62
N ASP A 118 8.85 12.64 -33.41
CA ASP A 118 9.82 11.76 -34.06
C ASP A 118 10.80 11.25 -33.02
N LYS A 119 10.97 9.93 -32.94
CA LYS A 119 11.90 9.31 -32.01
C LYS A 119 13.35 9.70 -32.28
N ASN A 120 13.70 10.01 -33.53
CA ASN A 120 15.04 10.40 -33.94
C ASN A 120 15.31 11.90 -33.77
N ALA A 121 14.27 12.70 -33.54
CA ALA A 121 14.36 14.15 -33.37
C ALA A 121 13.45 14.59 -32.21
N LEU A 122 13.83 14.17 -31.00
CA LEU A 122 13.06 14.45 -29.79
C LEU A 122 13.02 15.95 -29.50
N PRO A 123 11.86 16.47 -29.06
CA PRO A 123 11.70 17.90 -28.83
C PRO A 123 12.54 18.38 -27.64
N THR A 124 12.94 19.64 -27.71
CA THR A 124 13.57 20.36 -26.60
C THR A 124 12.55 20.66 -25.50
N PHE A 125 13.05 21.01 -24.32
CA PHE A 125 12.22 21.40 -23.19
C PHE A 125 11.24 22.54 -23.54
N GLU A 126 11.71 23.56 -24.26
CA GLU A 126 10.88 24.71 -24.67
C GLU A 126 9.76 24.30 -25.64
N GLN A 127 10.05 23.38 -26.56
CA GLN A 127 9.05 22.86 -27.50
C GLN A 127 7.98 22.04 -26.78
N ILE A 128 8.39 21.21 -25.81
CA ILE A 128 7.47 20.45 -24.95
C ILE A 128 6.58 21.43 -24.18
N LEU A 129 7.16 22.43 -23.52
CA LEU A 129 6.41 23.44 -22.78
C LEU A 129 5.41 24.18 -23.67
N ARG A 130 5.80 24.58 -24.88
CA ARG A 130 4.87 25.30 -25.79
C ARG A 130 3.66 24.43 -26.17
N ILE A 131 3.88 23.16 -26.45
CA ILE A 131 2.81 22.23 -26.89
C ILE A 131 1.94 21.80 -25.70
N LEU A 132 2.54 21.61 -24.52
CA LEU A 132 1.88 21.13 -23.31
C LEU A 132 1.55 22.25 -22.30
N ALA A 133 1.73 23.52 -22.68
CA ALA A 133 1.43 24.68 -21.84
C ALA A 133 0.02 24.66 -21.21
N PRO A 134 -1.04 24.18 -21.91
CA PRO A 134 -2.36 24.07 -21.28
C PRO A 134 -2.38 23.14 -20.06
N PHE A 135 -1.47 22.16 -20.00
CA PHE A 135 -1.43 21.17 -18.94
C PHE A 135 -0.47 21.56 -17.80
N SER A 136 0.51 22.41 -18.05
CA SER A 136 1.48 22.83 -17.03
C SER A 136 0.88 23.74 -15.95
N THR A 137 -0.25 24.39 -16.25
CA THR A 137 -0.97 25.29 -15.33
C THR A 137 -2.03 24.58 -14.48
N ILE A 138 -2.26 23.29 -14.70
CA ILE A 138 -3.19 22.50 -13.91
C ILE A 138 -2.68 22.46 -12.46
N ALA A 139 -3.59 22.69 -11.51
CA ALA A 139 -3.25 22.76 -10.09
C ALA A 139 -2.51 21.49 -9.65
N ALA A 140 -1.41 21.68 -8.93
CA ALA A 140 -0.63 20.56 -8.41
C ALA A 140 -1.48 19.66 -7.50
N PRO A 141 -1.29 18.32 -7.54
CA PRO A 141 -1.79 17.48 -6.47
C PRO A 141 -1.22 18.01 -5.15
N LYS A 142 -2.09 18.37 -4.21
CA LYS A 142 -1.65 18.56 -2.83
C LYS A 142 -1.06 17.22 -2.40
N PRO A 143 0.18 17.14 -1.91
CA PRO A 143 0.69 15.89 -1.38
C PRO A 143 -0.23 15.48 -0.23
N ASP A 144 -1.02 14.43 -0.43
CA ASP A 144 -1.82 13.82 0.62
C ASP A 144 -0.86 13.23 1.66
N VAL A 145 -0.57 14.02 2.69
CA VAL A 145 0.09 13.54 3.92
C VAL A 145 -0.82 12.56 4.68
N ALA A 146 -2.02 12.26 4.18
CA ALA A 146 -3.08 11.51 4.87
C ALA A 146 -3.35 10.09 4.32
N ALA A 147 -2.58 9.58 3.35
CA ALA A 147 -2.81 8.25 2.77
C ALA A 147 -2.38 7.08 3.69
N SER A 148 -1.92 7.34 4.92
CA SER A 148 -1.50 6.31 5.89
C SER A 148 -2.54 5.98 6.98
N THR A 149 -3.75 6.53 6.97
CA THR A 149 -4.70 6.30 8.10
C THR A 149 -6.14 5.91 7.73
N ILE A 150 -6.55 5.90 6.46
CA ILE A 150 -7.97 5.67 6.13
C ILE A 150 -8.13 4.44 5.22
N MET A 151 -7.90 3.26 5.79
CA MET A 151 -8.43 2.00 5.26
C MET A 151 -9.17 1.28 6.37
N ARG A 152 -10.42 1.71 6.62
CA ARG A 152 -11.57 0.87 7.03
C ARG A 152 -12.69 1.80 7.46
N THR A 153 -13.65 2.01 6.56
CA THR A 153 -15.09 1.99 6.86
C THR A 153 -15.84 2.36 5.59
N GLN A 154 -16.20 1.34 4.80
CA GLN A 154 -17.38 1.43 3.96
C GLN A 154 -18.10 0.08 4.03
N PHE A 155 -19.21 0.06 4.75
CA PHE A 155 -20.40 -0.73 4.43
C PHE A 155 -21.60 0.11 4.87
N GLU A 156 -22.46 0.41 3.89
CA GLU A 156 -23.80 1.00 3.92
C GLU A 156 -24.75 0.20 4.85
N GLU A 157 -25.96 0.57 5.29
CA GLU A 157 -26.92 1.66 5.06
C GLU A 157 -28.03 1.56 6.15
N ASN A 158 -28.67 2.68 6.48
CA ASN A 158 -30.05 2.89 7.00
C ASN A 158 -30.81 1.82 7.81
N ARG A 159 -31.18 2.17 9.07
CA ARG A 159 -32.55 2.02 9.63
C ARG A 159 -32.73 2.87 10.89
N THR A 160 -33.82 3.63 10.91
CA THR A 160 -34.35 4.44 12.02
C THR A 160 -35.00 3.57 13.10
N THR A 161 -34.58 3.72 14.36
CA THR A 161 -35.45 3.64 15.56
C THR A 161 -34.71 4.14 16.83
N ASP A 162 -35.35 5.09 17.51
CA ASP A 162 -35.34 5.49 18.92
C ASP A 162 -34.05 5.46 19.76
N THR A 163 -33.64 6.67 20.15
CA THR A 163 -32.40 7.09 20.80
C THR A 163 -32.33 6.96 22.33
N VAL A 164 -33.40 6.51 23.00
CA VAL A 164 -33.53 6.53 24.49
C VAL A 164 -32.59 5.58 25.28
N GLN A 165 -32.71 4.28 24.95
CA GLN A 165 -32.65 3.23 25.99
C GLN A 165 -31.46 2.26 25.88
N ALA A 166 -30.67 2.34 24.80
CA ALA A 166 -29.51 1.45 24.58
C ALA A 166 -28.19 2.00 25.15
N ILE A 167 -28.16 3.24 25.66
CA ILE A 167 -26.92 3.94 26.06
C ILE A 167 -26.34 3.41 27.39
N TYR A 168 -27.13 2.71 28.23
CA TYR A 168 -26.68 2.33 29.58
C TYR A 168 -26.28 0.86 29.80
N GLN A 169 -26.39 -0.05 28.81
CA GLN A 169 -26.15 -1.49 29.06
C GLN A 169 -25.20 -2.24 28.14
N SER A 170 -24.55 -1.58 27.18
CA SER A 170 -23.41 -2.19 26.51
C SER A 170 -22.44 -1.10 26.14
N LEU A 171 -21.48 -0.82 27.03
CA LEU A 171 -20.21 -0.29 26.56
C LEU A 171 -19.67 -1.35 25.59
N PRO A 172 -19.60 -1.09 24.27
CA PRO A 172 -18.86 -1.98 23.39
C PRO A 172 -17.43 -1.92 23.88
N THR A 173 -16.90 -3.02 24.43
CA THR A 173 -15.46 -3.13 24.63
C THR A 173 -14.83 -2.95 23.25
N PRO A 174 -14.06 -1.88 23.00
CA PRO A 174 -13.45 -1.67 21.71
C PRO A 174 -12.56 -2.88 21.42
N SER A 175 -12.78 -3.57 20.32
CA SER A 175 -11.98 -4.71 19.86
C SER A 175 -10.55 -4.31 19.42
N ASN A 176 -10.20 -3.03 19.55
CA ASN A 176 -8.87 -2.43 19.32
C ASN A 176 -8.17 -2.08 20.64
N ILE A 177 -8.24 -2.94 21.65
CA ILE A 177 -7.35 -2.80 22.81
C ILE A 177 -5.96 -3.26 22.35
N GLU A 178 -5.05 -2.33 22.10
CA GLU A 178 -3.68 -2.60 21.63
C GLU A 178 -2.71 -2.96 22.78
N ALA A 179 -3.16 -2.87 24.04
CA ALA A 179 -2.35 -3.09 25.23
C ALA A 179 -3.18 -3.45 26.47
N LEU A 180 -2.55 -3.87 27.58
CA LEU A 180 -3.30 -4.12 28.82
C LEU A 180 -3.80 -2.81 29.44
N SER A 181 -5.09 -2.71 29.70
CA SER A 181 -5.64 -1.64 30.53
C SER A 181 -5.39 -1.91 32.02
N ILE A 182 -5.36 -0.85 32.83
CA ILE A 182 -5.23 -0.94 34.30
C ILE A 182 -6.32 -1.84 34.89
N LEU A 183 -7.57 -1.69 34.42
CA LEU A 183 -8.69 -2.53 34.86
C LEU A 183 -8.50 -4.02 34.51
N ALA A 184 -7.83 -4.31 33.39
CA ALA A 184 -7.51 -5.70 33.03
C ALA A 184 -6.44 -6.28 33.97
N ILE A 185 -5.44 -5.48 34.37
CA ILE A 185 -4.41 -5.89 35.32
C ILE A 185 -5.03 -6.16 36.69
N GLU A 186 -5.92 -5.29 37.18
CA GLU A 186 -6.62 -5.50 38.45
C GLU A 186 -7.48 -6.78 38.46
N LYS A 187 -8.08 -7.14 37.32
CA LYS A 187 -8.79 -8.44 37.17
C LYS A 187 -7.84 -9.64 37.18
N LEU A 188 -6.62 -9.49 36.67
CA LEU A 188 -5.60 -10.54 36.65
C LEU A 188 -4.91 -10.73 38.02
N THR A 189 -5.03 -9.75 38.91
CA THR A 189 -4.43 -9.77 40.27
C THR A 189 -5.50 -9.63 41.36
N PRO A 190 -6.36 -10.65 41.56
CA PRO A 190 -7.47 -10.56 42.50
C PRO A 190 -7.02 -10.41 43.97
N ASP A 191 -5.87 -10.99 44.33
CA ASP A 191 -5.35 -10.96 45.70
C ASP A 191 -4.61 -9.65 46.03
N GLN A 192 -4.28 -8.88 44.98
CA GLN A 192 -3.49 -7.65 45.02
C GLN A 192 -2.16 -7.84 45.77
N ALA A 193 -1.55 -9.02 45.65
CA ALA A 193 -0.35 -9.38 46.38
C ALA A 193 0.84 -8.48 45.98
N ILE A 194 0.99 -8.19 44.68
CA ILE A 194 2.01 -7.23 44.19
C ILE A 194 1.77 -5.85 44.79
N LYS A 195 0.52 -5.34 44.78
CA LYS A 195 0.18 -3.99 45.25
C LYS A 195 0.42 -3.81 46.75
N LYS A 196 0.12 -4.83 47.56
CA LYS A 196 0.28 -4.80 49.02
C LYS A 196 1.75 -4.96 49.44
N ALA A 197 2.48 -5.90 48.85
CA ALA A 197 3.85 -6.22 49.26
C ALA A 197 4.91 -5.34 48.55
N PHE A 198 4.64 -4.93 47.31
CA PHE A 198 5.59 -4.20 46.45
C PHE A 198 4.91 -3.09 45.65
N PRO A 199 4.45 -2.01 46.31
CA PRO A 199 3.71 -0.92 45.66
C PRO A 199 4.49 -0.28 44.50
N HIS A 200 5.81 -0.13 44.62
CA HIS A 200 6.66 0.42 43.56
C HIS A 200 6.72 -0.46 42.30
N VAL A 201 6.59 -1.79 42.46
CA VAL A 201 6.53 -2.72 41.32
C VAL A 201 5.17 -2.60 40.65
N TRP A 202 4.10 -2.51 41.44
CA TRP A 202 2.74 -2.30 40.94
C TRP A 202 2.61 -0.99 40.14
N GLU A 203 3.13 0.13 40.66
CA GLU A 203 3.13 1.43 39.99
C GLU A 203 3.84 1.36 38.62
N ARG A 204 4.99 0.69 38.56
CA ARG A 204 5.72 0.50 37.29
C ARG A 204 4.97 -0.40 36.31
N ILE A 205 4.32 -1.45 36.78
CA ILE A 205 3.46 -2.30 35.93
C ILE A 205 2.31 -1.46 35.35
N CYS A 206 1.67 -0.62 36.17
CA CYS A 206 0.60 0.28 35.71
C CYS A 206 1.13 1.33 34.73
N LEU A 207 2.36 1.83 34.93
CA LEU A 207 2.97 2.80 34.01
C LEU A 207 3.22 2.20 32.62
N PHE A 208 3.69 0.95 32.56
CA PHE A 208 3.99 0.26 31.29
C PHE A 208 2.81 -0.53 30.72
N CYS A 209 1.62 -0.50 31.34
CA CYS A 209 0.49 -1.34 30.92
C CYS A 209 0.05 -1.10 29.46
N ASN A 210 0.17 0.16 29.01
CA ASN A 210 -0.16 0.58 27.64
C ASN A 210 0.93 0.26 26.61
N GLU A 211 2.11 -0.22 27.04
CA GLU A 211 3.27 -0.46 26.18
C GLU A 211 3.74 -1.92 26.30
N PRO A 212 3.19 -2.85 25.50
CA PRO A 212 3.36 -4.28 25.73
C PRO A 212 4.81 -4.76 25.64
N GLN A 213 5.63 -4.13 24.79
CA GLN A 213 7.05 -4.45 24.67
C GLN A 213 7.86 -4.03 25.90
N HIS A 214 7.58 -2.85 26.46
CA HIS A 214 8.25 -2.36 27.67
C HIS A 214 7.80 -3.14 28.90
N LEU A 215 6.51 -3.46 29.00
CA LEU A 215 6.00 -4.32 30.06
C LEU A 215 6.66 -5.71 30.02
N LYS A 216 6.81 -6.34 28.84
CA LYS A 216 7.50 -7.64 28.72
C LYS A 216 8.94 -7.58 29.21
N ARG A 217 9.70 -6.54 28.81
CA ARG A 217 11.09 -6.34 29.26
C ARG A 217 11.17 -6.13 30.77
N TYR A 218 10.26 -5.34 31.33
CA TYR A 218 10.21 -5.07 32.76
C TYR A 218 9.88 -6.32 33.57
N LEU A 219 8.83 -7.07 33.21
CA LEU A 219 8.46 -8.32 33.89
C LEU A 219 9.57 -9.38 33.78
N ALA A 220 10.22 -9.50 32.61
CA ALA A 220 11.40 -10.36 32.45
C ALA A 220 12.55 -9.94 33.38
N SER A 221 12.78 -8.63 33.56
CA SER A 221 13.80 -8.14 34.49
C SER A 221 13.50 -8.49 35.95
N LEU A 222 12.22 -8.58 36.34
CA LEU A 222 11.81 -9.03 37.68
C LEU A 222 12.07 -10.53 37.88
N SER A 223 11.93 -11.34 36.82
CA SER A 223 12.25 -12.77 36.86
C SER A 223 13.76 -13.10 36.80
N LEU A 224 14.56 -12.23 36.17
CA LEU A 224 16.02 -12.40 36.02
C LEU A 224 16.84 -11.88 37.21
N GLN A 225 16.19 -11.27 38.22
CA GLN A 225 16.85 -10.73 39.41
C GLN A 225 17.25 -11.79 40.43
N ASP A 226 17.88 -12.87 39.97
CA ASP A 226 18.75 -13.74 40.78
C ASP A 226 20.12 -13.05 40.87
N ARG A 227 20.19 -11.91 41.55
CA ARG A 227 21.41 -11.09 41.66
C ARG A 227 21.91 -11.07 43.09
N GLY A 228 22.77 -12.04 43.42
CA GLY A 228 24.03 -11.94 44.19
C GLY A 228 24.13 -11.12 45.49
N VAL A 229 23.05 -10.54 46.00
CA VAL A 229 22.99 -9.75 47.23
C VAL A 229 21.66 -10.11 47.88
N GLU A 230 21.70 -10.55 49.14
CA GLU A 230 20.62 -11.08 50.00
C GLU A 230 19.27 -10.34 49.91
N ARG A 231 18.56 -10.47 48.78
CA ARG A 231 17.20 -10.00 48.60
C ARG A 231 16.30 -11.22 48.57
N VAL A 232 15.39 -11.28 49.54
CA VAL A 232 14.34 -12.28 49.59
C VAL A 232 13.57 -12.20 48.27
N GLY A 233 13.58 -13.30 47.51
CA GLY A 233 12.86 -13.38 46.24
C GLY A 233 11.36 -13.10 46.42
N PHE A 234 10.65 -12.88 45.32
CA PHE A 234 9.21 -12.63 45.39
C PHE A 234 8.47 -13.83 46.01
N PRO A 235 7.50 -13.59 46.92
CA PRO A 235 6.60 -14.63 47.41
C PRO A 235 5.90 -15.34 46.25
N ARG A 236 5.52 -16.62 46.45
CA ARG A 236 4.88 -17.44 45.41
C ARG A 236 3.61 -16.80 44.83
N GLU A 237 2.85 -16.09 45.67
CA GLU A 237 1.63 -15.38 45.28
C GLU A 237 1.93 -14.23 44.29
N VAL A 238 3.00 -13.48 44.55
CA VAL A 238 3.46 -12.35 43.72
C VAL A 238 3.97 -12.87 42.37
N LEU A 239 4.71 -13.98 42.35
CA LEU A 239 5.17 -14.60 41.10
C LEU A 239 4.01 -15.11 40.24
N ARG A 240 2.95 -15.65 40.86
CA ARG A 240 1.75 -16.10 40.16
C ARG A 240 1.05 -14.93 39.46
N GLU A 241 0.89 -13.80 40.15
CA GLU A 241 0.31 -12.58 39.57
C GLU A 241 1.17 -12.01 38.43
N ILE A 242 2.50 -11.94 38.61
CA ILE A 242 3.44 -11.49 37.56
C ILE A 242 3.33 -12.38 36.31
N SER A 243 3.26 -13.71 36.49
CA SER A 243 3.12 -14.66 35.39
C SER A 243 1.79 -14.50 34.63
N ALA A 244 0.69 -14.24 35.35
CA ALA A 244 -0.61 -13.98 34.73
C ALA A 244 -0.60 -12.72 33.86
N ILE A 245 0.01 -11.63 34.35
CA ILE A 245 0.17 -10.38 33.58
C ILE A 245 1.05 -10.62 32.35
N GLN A 246 2.13 -11.38 32.49
CA GLN A 246 3.04 -11.69 31.39
C GLN A 246 2.35 -12.48 30.27
N ALA A 247 1.57 -13.51 30.63
CA ALA A 247 0.84 -14.35 29.67
C ALA A 247 -0.19 -13.54 28.87
N GLU A 248 -0.92 -12.63 29.53
CA GLU A 248 -1.88 -11.78 28.83
C GLU A 248 -1.19 -10.73 27.95
N ASN A 249 -0.05 -10.19 28.40
CA ASN A 249 0.72 -9.21 27.64
C ASN A 249 1.30 -9.78 26.34
N GLU A 250 1.68 -11.06 26.35
CA GLU A 250 2.21 -11.75 25.17
C GLU A 250 1.18 -11.86 24.03
N ARG A 251 -0.12 -11.90 24.34
CA ARG A 251 -1.19 -11.90 23.35
C ARG A 251 -1.23 -10.62 22.51
N TYR A 252 -0.94 -9.47 23.13
CA TYR A 252 -0.89 -8.18 22.45
C TYR A 252 0.35 -8.07 21.56
N ILE A 253 1.49 -8.60 22.01
CA ILE A 253 2.73 -8.62 21.21
C ILE A 253 2.55 -9.46 19.94
N GLN A 254 1.91 -10.63 20.03
CA GLN A 254 1.69 -11.50 18.86
C GLN A 254 0.72 -10.88 17.83
N ARG A 255 -0.26 -10.08 18.28
CA ARG A 255 -1.18 -9.34 17.40
C ARG A 255 -0.52 -8.10 16.78
N ALA A 256 0.41 -7.48 17.49
CA ALA A 256 1.06 -6.22 17.07
C ALA A 256 2.19 -6.40 16.04
N VAL A 257 2.64 -7.63 15.74
CA VAL A 257 3.60 -7.84 14.63
C VAL A 257 2.82 -7.82 13.33
N PRO A 258 2.93 -6.77 12.49
CA PRO A 258 2.41 -6.85 11.14
C PRO A 258 3.22 -7.96 10.45
N ARG A 259 2.55 -8.96 9.88
CA ARG A 259 3.19 -9.86 8.92
C ARG A 259 3.57 -9.02 7.69
N THR A 260 4.73 -8.39 7.72
CA THR A 260 5.32 -7.82 6.52
C THR A 260 5.68 -8.98 5.61
N THR A 261 5.03 -9.09 4.45
CA THR A 261 5.32 -10.10 3.41
C THR A 261 6.64 -9.84 2.68
N TRP A 262 7.41 -8.85 3.13
CA TRP A 262 8.73 -8.53 2.58
C TRP A 262 9.71 -9.65 2.91
N HIS A 263 10.20 -10.33 1.88
CA HIS A 263 11.29 -11.29 2.00
C HIS A 263 12.61 -10.55 2.22
N ASN A 264 13.14 -10.58 3.44
CA ASN A 264 14.40 -9.93 3.82
C ASN A 264 15.65 -10.50 3.11
N SER A 265 15.51 -11.57 2.32
CA SER A 265 16.57 -12.18 1.52
C SER A 265 16.89 -11.43 0.21
N PHE A 266 16.19 -10.32 -0.09
CA PHE A 266 16.50 -9.46 -1.25
C PHE A 266 17.66 -8.48 -1.02
N ILE A 267 18.21 -8.41 0.19
CA ILE A 267 19.39 -7.60 0.47
C ILE A 267 20.62 -8.40 0.00
N ASN A 268 21.23 -7.97 -1.11
CA ASN A 268 22.41 -8.52 -1.78
C ASN A 268 22.11 -9.58 -2.88
N ARG A 269 21.81 -9.09 -4.08
CA ARG A 269 22.26 -9.70 -5.32
C ARG A 269 23.01 -8.66 -6.13
#